data_AF-A0A7K2W0A7-F1
#
_entry.id   AF-A0A7K2W0A7-F1
#
_cell.length_a   1.000
_cell.length_b   1.000
_cell.length_c   1.000
_cell.angle_alpha   90.00
_cell.angle_beta   90.00
_cell.angle_gamma   90.00
#
_symmetry.space_group_name_H-M   'P 1'
#
loop_
_entity.id
_entity.type
_entity.pdbx_description
1 polymer ?
#
loop_
_entity_poly.entity_id
_entity_poly.type
_entity_poly.pdbx_seq_one_letter_code
_entity_poly.pdbx_strand_id
1 'polypeptide(L)'
;MTSRDPRALELVLRRPDARLLEAAARHFPEAADRLIPVIRRELAAGATGNTGIALVQALERFGADARRAQPELVDCLRTGRAAVVAARLLGLSGTPTPETTDLLHSAARSSDDSLSAAAAVAHYRLTGDAGAALRTFERLLSARGQTHGYLSGLKPLGTAAAPLLPLIEPLLEARYEWSRMAAAEAHHWVTGSPDLAVPVLVELVGPTPVGLRALEALAATGQVPEELRPTLRAFSFSPLRLLVDSPFSGPGHQDEELRSLARKLLAAEQ
;
A
#
# COMPACT_ATOMS: atom_id res chain seq x y z
N MET A 1 24.04 0.39 7.54
CA MET A 1 24.10 0.04 8.99
C MET A 1 23.53 1.21 9.78
N THR A 2 22.28 1.13 10.21
CA THR A 2 21.65 2.10 11.11
C THR A 2 21.91 1.67 12.54
N SER A 3 22.65 2.49 13.29
CA SER A 3 22.92 2.25 14.71
C SER A 3 21.61 2.30 15.50
N ARG A 4 21.24 1.18 16.15
CA ARG A 4 20.07 1.06 17.04
C ARG A 4 20.49 1.36 18.48
N ASP A 5 20.83 2.61 18.79
CA ASP A 5 21.15 3.00 20.16
C ASP A 5 19.84 3.04 21.00
N PRO A 6 19.68 2.20 22.03
CA PRO A 6 18.48 2.18 22.87
C PRO A 6 18.23 3.52 23.59
N ARG A 7 19.25 4.37 23.78
CA ARG A 7 19.08 5.72 24.35
C ARG A 7 18.28 6.65 23.43
N ALA A 8 18.30 6.41 22.12
CA ALA A 8 17.50 7.18 21.18
C ALA A 8 16.00 7.00 21.43
N LEU A 9 15.57 5.77 21.77
CA LEU A 9 14.19 5.48 22.11
C LEU A 9 13.74 6.23 23.37
N GLU A 10 14.60 6.29 24.41
CA GLU A 10 14.30 7.04 25.64
C GLU A 10 14.06 8.53 25.38
N LEU A 11 14.82 9.13 24.47
CA LEU A 11 14.66 10.54 24.11
C LEU A 11 13.31 10.79 23.41
N VAL A 12 12.92 9.90 22.49
CA VAL A 12 11.61 9.98 21.81
C VAL A 12 10.47 9.87 22.80
N LEU A 13 10.56 8.97 23.78
CA LEU A 13 9.52 8.78 24.79
C LEU A 13 9.39 9.97 25.75
N ARG A 14 10.48 10.70 26.02
CA ARG A 14 10.48 11.90 26.87
C ARG A 14 9.90 13.13 26.17
N ARG A 15 10.08 13.25 24.85
CA ARG A 15 9.58 14.36 24.03
C ARG A 15 8.97 13.81 22.74
N PRO A 16 7.74 13.27 22.81
CA PRO A 16 7.11 12.68 21.66
C PRO A 16 6.80 13.75 20.61
N ASP A 17 7.18 13.45 19.38
CA ASP A 17 6.78 14.15 18.16
C ASP A 17 6.32 13.07 17.18
N ALA A 18 5.28 13.32 16.39
CA ALA A 18 4.72 12.33 15.49
C ALA A 18 5.74 11.75 14.50
N ARG A 19 6.65 12.57 13.95
CA ARG A 19 7.73 12.11 13.06
C ARG A 19 8.77 11.29 13.81
N LEU A 20 9.10 11.68 15.05
CA LEU A 20 10.02 10.92 15.89
C LEU A 20 9.44 9.56 16.28
N LEU A 21 8.14 9.51 16.59
CA LEU A 21 7.42 8.27 16.88
C LEU A 21 7.33 7.36 15.65
N GLU A 22 7.07 7.92 14.46
CA GLU A 22 7.08 7.16 13.20
C GLU A 22 8.48 6.57 12.90
N ALA A 23 9.53 7.38 13.06
CA ALA A 23 10.90 6.92 12.89
C ALA A 23 11.27 5.84 13.95
N ALA A 24 10.88 6.04 15.20
CA ALA A 24 11.12 5.07 16.27
C ALA A 24 10.41 3.74 15.98
N ALA A 25 9.14 3.76 15.56
CA ALA A 25 8.39 2.56 15.20
C ALA A 25 9.05 1.79 14.04
N ARG A 26 9.68 2.51 13.09
CA ARG A 26 10.42 1.91 11.97
C ARG A 26 11.72 1.24 12.41
N HIS A 27 12.45 1.84 13.34
CA HIS A 27 13.77 1.37 13.74
C HIS A 27 13.75 0.38 14.92
N PHE A 28 12.71 0.44 15.74
CA PHE A 28 12.50 -0.35 16.96
C PHE A 28 11.09 -0.98 16.98
N PRO A 29 10.70 -1.81 16.00
CA PRO A 29 9.40 -2.47 15.99
C PRO A 29 9.17 -3.35 17.23
N GLU A 30 10.23 -3.89 17.84
CA GLU A 30 10.20 -4.66 19.08
C GLU A 30 9.76 -3.83 20.31
N ALA A 31 9.78 -2.50 20.23
CA ALA A 31 9.40 -1.61 21.32
C ALA A 31 7.90 -1.26 21.33
N ALA A 32 7.05 -2.08 20.69
CA ALA A 32 5.61 -1.86 20.56
C ALA A 32 4.92 -1.56 21.90
N ASP A 33 5.25 -2.32 22.96
CA ASP A 33 4.70 -2.15 24.30
C ASP A 33 4.94 -0.75 24.90
N ARG A 34 6.00 -0.07 24.46
CA ARG A 34 6.38 1.27 24.94
C ARG A 34 5.88 2.39 24.02
N LEU A 35 5.88 2.15 22.70
CA LEU A 35 5.53 3.15 21.70
C LEU A 35 4.02 3.28 21.51
N ILE A 36 3.28 2.16 21.49
CA ILE A 36 1.83 2.17 21.27
C ILE A 36 1.09 3.03 22.32
N PRO A 37 1.35 2.93 23.64
CA PRO A 37 0.66 3.77 24.63
C PRO A 37 0.88 5.27 24.41
N VAL A 38 2.09 5.66 23.98
CA VAL A 38 2.41 7.06 23.68
C VAL A 38 1.65 7.53 22.44
N ILE A 39 1.69 6.76 21.35
CA ILE A 39 0.98 7.09 20.12
C ILE A 39 -0.53 7.22 20.36
N ARG A 40 -1.12 6.29 21.13
CA ARG A 40 -2.54 6.33 21.52
C ARG A 40 -2.89 7.61 22.26
N ARG A 41 -2.07 8.02 23.23
CA ARG A 41 -2.28 9.27 23.98
C ARG A 41 -2.27 10.49 23.04
N GLU A 42 -1.33 10.58 22.11
CA GLU A 42 -1.26 11.70 21.16
C GLU A 42 -2.46 11.72 20.19
N LEU A 43 -2.93 10.54 19.74
CA LEU A 43 -4.15 10.44 18.91
C LEU A 43 -5.41 10.86 19.69
N ALA A 44 -5.52 10.43 20.95
CA ALA A 44 -6.62 10.78 21.85
C ALA A 44 -6.61 12.27 22.23
N ALA A 45 -5.42 12.90 22.27
CA ALA A 45 -5.28 14.34 22.46
C ALA A 45 -5.73 15.19 21.25
N GLY A 46 -6.22 14.55 20.18
CA GLY A 46 -6.82 15.25 19.05
C GLY A 46 -5.86 15.55 17.90
N ALA A 47 -4.73 14.83 17.75
CA ALA A 47 -3.81 15.04 16.63
C ALA A 47 -4.55 15.04 15.27
N THR A 48 -4.21 16.00 14.40
CA THR A 48 -4.82 16.21 13.08
C THR A 48 -3.77 16.34 11.98
N GLY A 49 -4.22 16.41 10.72
CA GLY A 49 -3.37 16.63 9.56
C GLY A 49 -2.21 15.63 9.47
N ASN A 50 -1.04 16.12 9.08
CA ASN A 50 0.18 15.30 8.94
C ASN A 50 0.61 14.64 10.25
N THR A 51 0.35 15.27 11.40
CA THR A 51 0.65 14.70 12.72
C THR A 51 -0.19 13.45 12.98
N GLY A 52 -1.51 13.54 12.77
CA GLY A 52 -2.41 12.38 12.90
C GLY A 52 -2.05 11.26 11.92
N ILE A 53 -1.73 11.62 10.67
CA ILE A 53 -1.32 10.65 9.64
C ILE A 53 -0.04 9.90 10.05
N ALA A 54 1.00 10.61 10.48
CA ALA A 54 2.27 10.01 10.89
C ALA A 54 2.09 9.09 12.11
N LEU A 55 1.25 9.47 13.07
CA LEU A 55 0.93 8.62 14.23
C LEU A 55 0.24 7.31 13.83
N VAL A 56 -0.73 7.35 12.91
CA VAL A 56 -1.39 6.14 12.41
C VAL A 56 -0.43 5.27 11.59
N GLN A 57 0.43 5.88 10.75
CA GLN A 57 1.46 5.17 10.00
C GLN A 57 2.53 4.53 10.91
N ALA A 58 2.83 5.14 12.06
CA ALA A 58 3.70 4.54 13.06
C ALA A 58 3.09 3.24 13.61
N LEU A 59 1.78 3.21 13.86
CA LEU A 59 1.09 2.01 14.36
C LEU A 59 1.14 0.84 13.37
N GLU A 60 1.07 1.10 12.06
CA GLU A 60 1.14 0.05 11.02
C GLU A 60 2.40 -0.82 11.14
N ARG A 61 3.50 -0.29 11.69
CA ARG A 61 4.77 -1.01 11.87
C ARG A 61 4.71 -2.10 12.94
N PHE A 62 3.72 -2.08 13.82
CA PHE A 62 3.55 -3.06 14.88
C PHE A 62 2.61 -4.21 14.48
N GLY A 63 2.12 -4.24 13.23
CA GLY A 63 1.25 -5.31 12.74
C GLY A 63 0.03 -5.53 13.65
N ALA A 64 -0.19 -6.78 14.07
CA ALA A 64 -1.33 -7.14 14.91
C ALA A 64 -1.41 -6.37 16.24
N ASP A 65 -0.29 -5.93 16.81
CA ASP A 65 -0.30 -5.15 18.06
C ASP A 65 -0.95 -3.77 17.89
N ALA A 66 -1.02 -3.24 16.67
CA ALA A 66 -1.72 -1.99 16.36
C ALA A 66 -3.19 -2.01 16.79
N ARG A 67 -3.80 -3.20 16.92
CA ARG A 67 -5.17 -3.39 17.41
C ARG A 67 -5.43 -2.75 18.78
N ARG A 68 -4.39 -2.60 19.60
CA ARG A 68 -4.47 -1.95 20.92
C ARG A 68 -4.89 -0.47 20.81
N ALA A 69 -4.72 0.15 19.64
CA ALA A 69 -5.13 1.52 19.34
C ALA A 69 -6.50 1.61 18.63
N GLN A 70 -7.27 0.52 18.56
CA GLN A 70 -8.57 0.50 17.87
C GLN A 70 -9.54 1.61 18.31
N PRO A 71 -9.71 1.92 19.62
CA PRO A 71 -10.58 3.02 20.03
C PRO A 71 -10.19 4.36 19.42
N GLU A 72 -8.89 4.66 19.39
CA GLU A 72 -8.37 5.91 18.84
C GLU A 72 -8.49 5.96 17.31
N LEU A 73 -8.33 4.82 16.61
CA LEU A 73 -8.56 4.73 15.17
C LEU A 73 -10.04 4.89 14.79
N VAL A 74 -10.95 4.33 15.58
CA VAL A 74 -12.41 4.53 15.42
C VAL A 74 -12.75 6.02 15.60
N ASP A 75 -12.19 6.67 16.63
CA ASP A 75 -12.40 8.10 16.84
C ASP A 75 -11.83 8.96 15.71
N CYS A 76 -10.62 8.64 15.22
CA CYS A 76 -10.04 9.27 14.03
C CYS A 76 -10.96 9.17 12.80
N LEU A 77 -11.51 7.98 12.53
CA LEU A 77 -12.44 7.77 11.43
C LEU A 77 -13.74 8.57 11.62
N ARG A 78 -14.31 8.55 12.83
CA ARG A 78 -15.55 9.26 13.17
C ARG A 78 -15.43 10.78 13.03
N THR A 79 -14.29 11.34 13.46
CA THR A 79 -14.03 12.78 13.49
C THR A 79 -13.38 13.31 12.20
N GLY A 80 -13.12 12.44 11.22
CA GLY A 80 -12.44 12.80 9.96
C GLY A 80 -10.93 13.02 10.11
N ARG A 81 -10.36 12.86 11.30
CA ARG A 81 -8.93 13.09 11.59
C ARG A 81 -8.11 11.91 11.09
N ALA A 82 -7.28 12.12 10.05
CA ALA A 82 -6.50 11.05 9.44
C ALA A 82 -7.36 9.84 9.02
N ALA A 83 -8.62 10.08 8.63
CA ALA A 83 -9.64 9.05 8.44
C ALA A 83 -9.25 7.98 7.40
N VAL A 84 -8.58 8.38 6.31
CA VAL A 84 -8.14 7.44 5.26
C VAL A 84 -7.17 6.39 5.82
N VAL A 85 -6.12 6.83 6.54
CA VAL A 85 -5.14 5.90 7.11
C VAL A 85 -5.70 5.13 8.30
N ALA A 86 -6.60 5.74 9.08
CA ALA A 86 -7.30 5.04 10.16
C ALA A 86 -8.18 3.90 9.63
N ALA A 87 -8.97 4.15 8.58
CA ALA A 87 -9.78 3.12 7.92
C ALA A 87 -8.90 1.97 7.40
N ARG A 88 -7.79 2.27 6.72
CA ARG A 88 -6.85 1.24 6.23
C ARG A 88 -6.32 0.37 7.37
N LEU A 89 -5.86 0.98 8.47
CA LEU A 89 -5.29 0.24 9.60
C LEU A 89 -6.35 -0.58 10.34
N LEU A 90 -7.57 -0.06 10.50
CA LEU A 90 -8.70 -0.84 11.03
C LEU A 90 -8.97 -2.08 10.18
N GLY A 91 -8.91 -1.98 8.86
CA GLY A 91 -9.06 -3.13 7.98
C GLY A 91 -7.90 -4.14 8.04
N LEU A 92 -6.68 -3.69 8.34
CA LEU A 92 -5.49 -4.55 8.41
C LEU A 92 -5.34 -5.29 9.73
N SER A 93 -5.71 -4.66 10.84
CA SER A 93 -5.40 -5.16 12.19
C SER A 93 -6.49 -4.90 13.23
N GLY A 94 -7.62 -4.30 12.83
CA GLY A 94 -8.75 -4.06 13.73
C GLY A 94 -9.52 -5.34 14.05
N THR A 95 -10.27 -5.30 15.14
CA THR A 95 -11.22 -6.36 15.50
C THR A 95 -12.60 -5.99 14.95
N PRO A 96 -13.32 -6.89 14.27
CA PRO A 96 -14.68 -6.62 13.83
C PRO A 96 -15.59 -6.44 15.05
N THR A 97 -16.18 -5.25 15.16
CA THR A 97 -17.23 -4.94 16.13
C THR A 97 -18.36 -4.23 15.38
N PRO A 98 -19.63 -4.33 15.81
CA PRO A 98 -20.75 -3.67 15.14
C PRO A 98 -20.48 -2.18 14.88
N GLU A 99 -19.96 -1.47 15.89
CA GLU A 99 -19.57 -0.06 15.76
C GLU A 99 -18.52 0.18 14.67
N THR A 100 -17.46 -0.64 14.63
CA THR A 100 -16.38 -0.47 13.65
C THR A 100 -16.86 -0.81 12.24
N THR A 101 -17.63 -1.89 12.08
CA THR A 101 -18.16 -2.29 10.77
C THR A 101 -19.16 -1.29 10.24
N ASP A 102 -20.08 -0.80 11.07
CA ASP A 102 -21.09 0.19 10.67
C ASP A 102 -20.43 1.52 10.29
N LEU A 103 -19.42 1.95 11.06
CA LEU A 103 -18.68 3.18 10.76
C LEU A 103 -17.92 3.08 9.44
N LEU A 104 -17.24 1.96 9.17
CA LEU A 104 -16.57 1.73 7.89
C LEU A 104 -17.57 1.63 6.73
N HIS A 105 -18.71 0.98 6.94
CA HIS A 105 -19.78 0.88 5.95
C HIS A 105 -20.33 2.28 5.59
N SER A 106 -20.52 3.15 6.58
CA SER A 106 -20.93 4.53 6.38
C SER A 106 -19.84 5.33 5.66
N ALA A 107 -18.59 5.24 6.11
CA ALA A 107 -17.45 5.95 5.51
C ALA A 107 -17.17 5.54 4.06
N ALA A 108 -17.52 4.31 3.66
CA ALA A 108 -17.46 3.86 2.28
C ALA A 108 -18.34 4.70 1.32
N ARG A 109 -19.33 5.43 1.84
CA ARG A 109 -20.20 6.35 1.09
C ARG A 109 -19.74 7.81 1.14
N SER A 110 -18.56 8.08 1.70
CA SER A 110 -17.97 9.42 1.70
C SER A 110 -17.82 9.97 0.28
N SER A 111 -17.96 11.29 0.13
CA SER A 111 -17.63 12.01 -1.11
C SER A 111 -16.12 12.12 -1.36
N ASP A 112 -15.30 11.88 -0.34
CA ASP A 112 -13.85 11.72 -0.51
C ASP A 112 -13.58 10.31 -1.05
N ASP A 113 -13.14 10.24 -2.31
CA ASP A 113 -12.87 8.98 -3.00
C ASP A 113 -11.79 8.12 -2.31
N SER A 114 -10.77 8.75 -1.72
CA SER A 114 -9.70 8.04 -1.01
C SER A 114 -10.22 7.41 0.28
N LEU A 115 -11.06 8.13 1.02
CA LEU A 115 -11.72 7.60 2.22
C LEU A 115 -12.74 6.51 1.84
N SER A 116 -13.56 6.76 0.81
CA SER A 116 -14.54 5.81 0.31
C SER A 116 -13.90 4.47 -0.06
N ALA A 117 -12.81 4.49 -0.84
CA ALA A 117 -12.07 3.28 -1.20
C ALA A 117 -11.45 2.58 0.02
N ALA A 118 -10.76 3.33 0.88
CA ALA A 118 -10.11 2.79 2.07
C ALA A 118 -11.11 2.11 3.02
N ALA A 119 -12.24 2.77 3.29
CA ALA A 119 -13.27 2.27 4.18
C ALA A 119 -13.99 1.04 3.60
N ALA A 120 -14.26 1.02 2.29
CA ALA A 120 -14.91 -0.12 1.65
C ALA A 120 -14.03 -1.38 1.67
N VAL A 121 -12.72 -1.24 1.39
CA VAL A 121 -11.74 -2.32 1.52
C VAL A 121 -11.62 -2.80 2.97
N ALA A 122 -11.56 -1.87 3.93
CA ALA A 122 -11.45 -2.22 5.34
C ALA A 122 -12.70 -2.94 5.85
N HIS A 123 -13.89 -2.50 5.44
CA HIS A 123 -15.14 -3.21 5.72
C HIS A 123 -15.11 -4.64 5.17
N TYR A 124 -14.70 -4.82 3.90
CA TYR A 124 -14.57 -6.15 3.30
C TYR A 124 -13.59 -7.05 4.08
N ARG A 125 -12.42 -6.54 4.47
CA ARG A 125 -11.44 -7.31 5.25
C ARG A 125 -11.98 -7.80 6.60
N LEU A 126 -12.82 -6.99 7.25
CA LEU A 126 -13.39 -7.33 8.55
C LEU A 126 -14.62 -8.25 8.49
N THR A 127 -15.36 -8.23 7.37
CA THR A 127 -16.68 -8.88 7.27
C THR A 127 -16.75 -9.99 6.22
N GLY A 128 -15.84 -10.00 5.25
CA GLY A 128 -15.93 -10.81 4.04
C GLY A 128 -16.99 -10.34 3.03
N ASP A 129 -17.78 -9.30 3.32
CA ASP A 129 -18.79 -8.78 2.39
C ASP A 129 -18.16 -7.82 1.37
N ALA A 130 -18.02 -8.31 0.13
CA ALA A 130 -17.45 -7.55 -0.98
C ALA A 130 -18.42 -6.51 -1.56
N GLY A 131 -19.72 -6.58 -1.25
CA GLY A 131 -20.75 -5.80 -1.95
C GLY A 131 -20.55 -4.28 -1.85
N ALA A 132 -20.13 -3.77 -0.68
CA ALA A 132 -19.80 -2.36 -0.53
C ALA A 132 -18.55 -1.96 -1.32
N ALA A 133 -17.49 -2.79 -1.29
CA ALA A 133 -16.26 -2.54 -2.02
C ALA A 133 -16.46 -2.56 -3.52
N LEU A 134 -17.20 -3.54 -4.05
CA LEU A 134 -17.53 -3.64 -5.47
C LEU A 134 -18.25 -2.40 -5.98
N ARG A 135 -19.32 -1.96 -5.32
CA ARG A 135 -20.05 -0.73 -5.71
C ARG A 135 -19.17 0.51 -5.65
N THR A 136 -18.30 0.62 -4.63
CA THR A 136 -17.37 1.74 -4.52
C THR A 136 -16.37 1.75 -5.67
N PHE A 137 -15.71 0.63 -5.96
CA PHE A 137 -14.72 0.57 -7.03
C PHE A 137 -15.34 0.67 -8.42
N GLU A 138 -16.53 0.10 -8.64
CA GLU A 138 -17.28 0.29 -9.89
C GLU A 138 -17.50 1.77 -10.18
N ARG A 139 -17.97 2.54 -9.18
CA ARG A 139 -18.14 3.99 -9.28
C ARG A 139 -16.82 4.70 -9.56
N LEU A 140 -15.76 4.37 -8.82
CA LEU A 140 -14.44 5.01 -8.95
C LEU A 140 -13.78 4.75 -10.30
N LEU A 141 -13.89 3.53 -10.82
CA LEU A 141 -13.31 3.12 -12.11
C LEU A 141 -14.15 3.63 -13.29
N SER A 142 -15.46 3.81 -13.11
CA SER A 142 -16.34 4.40 -14.13
C SER A 142 -16.24 5.92 -14.22
N ALA A 143 -15.68 6.60 -13.21
CA ALA A 143 -15.52 8.04 -13.20
C ALA A 143 -14.43 8.48 -14.20
N ARG A 144 -14.66 9.60 -14.92
CA ARG A 144 -13.63 10.20 -15.78
C ARG A 144 -12.51 10.77 -14.91
N GLY A 145 -11.30 10.20 -14.96
CA GLY A 145 -10.17 10.69 -14.16
C GLY A 145 -9.00 9.71 -14.08
N GLN A 146 -8.16 9.88 -13.05
CA GLN A 146 -6.98 9.04 -12.79
C GLN A 146 -7.39 7.70 -12.17
N THR A 147 -8.00 6.81 -12.96
CA THR A 147 -8.48 5.49 -12.52
C THR A 147 -7.37 4.58 -11.97
N HIS A 148 -6.14 4.73 -12.46
CA HIS A 148 -4.99 3.91 -12.05
C HIS A 148 -4.69 3.96 -10.54
N GLY A 149 -4.97 5.09 -9.87
CA GLY A 149 -4.74 5.23 -8.43
C GLY A 149 -5.59 4.28 -7.58
N TYR A 150 -6.76 3.87 -8.09
CA TYR A 150 -7.71 3.03 -7.35
C TYR A 150 -7.49 1.52 -7.59
N LEU A 151 -6.86 1.13 -8.70
CA LEU A 151 -6.66 -0.28 -9.06
C LEU A 151 -5.83 -1.04 -8.01
N SER A 152 -4.83 -0.39 -7.41
CA SER A 152 -4.06 -0.95 -6.29
C SER A 152 -4.93 -1.35 -5.08
N GLY A 153 -6.07 -0.67 -4.91
CA GLY A 153 -7.06 -0.94 -3.87
C GLY A 153 -7.84 -2.25 -4.07
N LEU A 154 -7.75 -2.87 -5.26
CA LEU A 154 -8.41 -4.15 -5.55
C LEU A 154 -7.63 -5.36 -5.03
N LYS A 155 -6.33 -5.22 -4.79
CA LYS A 155 -5.47 -6.32 -4.28
C LYS A 155 -6.09 -7.10 -3.12
N PRO A 156 -6.68 -6.44 -2.09
CA PRO A 156 -7.23 -7.17 -0.96
C PRO A 156 -8.50 -7.95 -1.29
N LEU A 157 -9.26 -7.53 -2.32
CA LEU A 157 -10.44 -8.24 -2.77
C LEU A 157 -10.07 -9.53 -3.51
N GLY A 158 -8.94 -9.53 -4.23
CA GLY A 158 -8.50 -10.67 -5.03
C GLY A 158 -9.60 -11.08 -6.01
N THR A 159 -9.93 -12.37 -6.04
CA THR A 159 -10.96 -12.93 -6.93
C THR A 159 -12.37 -12.39 -6.66
N ALA A 160 -12.64 -11.84 -5.46
CA ALA A 160 -13.93 -11.20 -5.19
C ALA A 160 -14.18 -9.97 -6.07
N ALA A 161 -13.13 -9.36 -6.63
CA ALA A 161 -13.22 -8.24 -7.56
C ALA A 161 -13.45 -8.65 -9.04
N ALA A 162 -13.69 -9.93 -9.34
CA ALA A 162 -14.00 -10.42 -10.69
C ALA A 162 -15.12 -9.64 -11.42
N PRO A 163 -16.19 -9.17 -10.77
CA PRO A 163 -17.21 -8.36 -11.44
C PRO A 163 -16.70 -7.03 -12.03
N LEU A 164 -15.52 -6.56 -11.62
CA LEU A 164 -14.90 -5.32 -12.11
C LEU A 164 -14.02 -5.53 -13.33
N LEU A 165 -13.79 -6.77 -13.79
CA LEU A 165 -12.95 -7.07 -14.95
C LEU A 165 -13.34 -6.28 -16.21
N PRO A 166 -14.63 -6.08 -16.56
CA PRO A 166 -15.00 -5.27 -17.72
C PRO A 166 -14.54 -3.80 -17.66
N LEU A 167 -14.24 -3.28 -16.46
CA LEU A 167 -13.66 -1.94 -16.27
C LEU A 167 -12.13 -1.95 -16.25
N ILE A 168 -11.52 -3.10 -15.94
CA ILE A 168 -10.06 -3.26 -15.82
C ILE A 168 -9.44 -3.63 -17.17
N GLU A 169 -10.03 -4.56 -17.91
CA GLU A 169 -9.48 -5.10 -19.16
C GLU A 169 -9.20 -4.03 -20.22
N PRO A 170 -10.09 -3.04 -20.48
CA PRO A 170 -9.78 -1.97 -21.44
C PRO A 170 -8.59 -1.10 -21.04
N LEU A 171 -8.23 -1.06 -19.75
CA LEU A 171 -7.09 -0.28 -19.26
C LEU A 171 -5.74 -0.94 -19.53
N LEU A 172 -5.72 -2.23 -19.89
CA LEU A 172 -4.50 -2.92 -20.35
C LEU A 172 -3.94 -2.30 -21.62
N GLU A 173 -4.79 -1.68 -22.45
CA GLU A 173 -4.43 -0.99 -23.70
C GLU A 173 -4.37 0.54 -23.55
N ALA A 174 -4.47 1.06 -22.32
CA ALA A 174 -4.49 2.50 -22.09
C ALA A 174 -3.24 3.19 -22.62
N ARG A 175 -3.37 4.40 -23.19
CA ARG A 175 -2.21 5.18 -23.65
C ARG A 175 -1.21 5.49 -22.53
N TYR A 176 -1.69 5.67 -21.31
CA TYR A 176 -0.86 6.03 -20.16
C TYR A 176 -0.27 4.80 -19.49
N GLU A 177 1.06 4.76 -19.37
CA GLU A 177 1.82 3.63 -18.84
C GLU A 177 1.43 3.20 -17.42
N TRP A 178 1.13 4.14 -16.53
CA TRP A 178 0.69 3.84 -15.16
C TRP A 178 -0.69 3.17 -15.14
N SER A 179 -1.57 3.52 -16.09
CA SER A 179 -2.86 2.84 -16.23
C SER A 179 -2.68 1.40 -16.70
N ARG A 180 -1.81 1.16 -17.70
CA ARG A 180 -1.51 -0.20 -18.18
C ARG A 180 -0.89 -1.06 -17.08
N MET A 181 0.12 -0.53 -16.38
CA MET A 181 0.80 -1.22 -15.28
C MET A 181 -0.20 -1.61 -14.17
N ALA A 182 -0.98 -0.64 -13.68
CA ALA A 182 -1.94 -0.88 -12.60
C ALA A 182 -3.07 -1.82 -13.03
N ALA A 183 -3.48 -1.78 -14.30
CA ALA A 183 -4.47 -2.70 -14.85
C ALA A 183 -3.94 -4.14 -14.95
N ALA A 184 -2.69 -4.32 -15.37
CA ALA A 184 -2.05 -5.63 -15.43
C ALA A 184 -1.90 -6.25 -14.03
N GLU A 185 -1.45 -5.47 -13.05
CA GLU A 185 -1.42 -5.90 -11.64
C GLU A 185 -2.81 -6.30 -11.12
N ALA A 186 -3.80 -5.43 -11.31
CA ALA A 186 -5.16 -5.68 -10.85
C ALA A 186 -5.77 -6.91 -11.53
N HIS A 187 -5.60 -7.05 -12.84
CA HIS A 187 -6.05 -8.21 -13.59
C HIS A 187 -5.45 -9.50 -13.03
N HIS A 188 -4.15 -9.51 -12.75
CA HIS A 188 -3.49 -10.67 -12.15
C HIS A 188 -4.05 -11.01 -10.75
N TRP A 189 -4.26 -10.03 -9.87
CA TRP A 189 -4.83 -10.30 -8.54
C TRP A 189 -6.28 -10.80 -8.60
N VAL A 190 -7.05 -10.30 -9.57
CA VAL A 190 -8.47 -10.65 -9.73
C VAL A 190 -8.65 -12.02 -10.36
N THR A 191 -7.83 -12.37 -11.35
CA THR A 191 -7.95 -13.64 -12.08
C THR A 191 -7.08 -14.75 -11.52
N GLY A 192 -6.00 -14.40 -10.81
CA GLY A 192 -4.90 -15.31 -10.48
C GLY A 192 -4.08 -15.76 -11.71
N SER A 193 -4.46 -15.33 -12.93
CA SER A 193 -3.77 -15.70 -14.16
C SER A 193 -2.72 -14.64 -14.54
N PRO A 194 -1.52 -15.05 -14.96
CA PRO A 194 -0.50 -14.16 -15.48
C PRO A 194 -0.69 -13.83 -16.97
N ASP A 195 -1.57 -14.53 -17.71
CA ASP A 195 -1.57 -14.58 -19.18
C ASP A 195 -1.72 -13.20 -19.84
N LEU A 196 -2.62 -12.36 -19.33
CA LEU A 196 -2.83 -11.01 -19.84
C LEU A 196 -1.96 -9.96 -19.14
N ALA A 197 -1.46 -10.26 -17.94
CA ALA A 197 -0.64 -9.33 -17.18
C ALA A 197 0.82 -9.33 -17.66
N VAL A 198 1.42 -10.50 -17.84
CA VAL A 198 2.85 -10.65 -18.16
C VAL A 198 3.25 -9.90 -19.44
N PRO A 199 2.54 -10.02 -20.58
CA PRO A 199 2.94 -9.29 -21.79
C PRO A 199 2.96 -7.76 -21.60
N VAL A 200 1.96 -7.22 -20.91
CA VAL A 200 1.87 -5.78 -20.61
C VAL A 200 2.99 -5.35 -19.66
N LEU A 201 3.26 -6.15 -18.60
CA LEU A 201 4.31 -5.84 -17.64
C LEU A 201 5.69 -5.89 -18.29
N VAL A 202 5.97 -6.88 -19.14
CA VAL A 202 7.22 -7.03 -19.90
C VAL A 202 7.48 -5.81 -20.79
N GLU A 203 6.47 -5.31 -21.50
CA GLU A 203 6.58 -4.09 -22.32
C GLU A 203 7.01 -2.87 -21.49
N LEU A 204 6.52 -2.78 -20.26
CA LEU A 204 6.74 -1.63 -19.38
C LEU A 204 8.06 -1.69 -18.59
N VAL A 205 8.72 -2.85 -18.53
CA VAL A 205 10.00 -2.99 -17.82
C VAL A 205 11.04 -2.04 -18.41
N GLY A 206 11.60 -1.19 -17.55
CA GLY A 206 12.53 -0.13 -17.96
C GLY A 206 13.15 0.58 -16.76
N PRO A 207 14.20 1.40 -17.00
CA PRO A 207 14.80 2.26 -15.97
C PRO A 207 13.93 3.50 -15.73
N THR A 208 12.64 3.29 -15.41
CA THR A 208 11.66 4.33 -15.07
C THR A 208 10.92 3.92 -13.80
N PRO A 209 10.27 4.86 -13.06
CA PRO A 209 9.46 4.50 -11.91
C PRO A 209 8.34 3.51 -12.23
N VAL A 210 7.69 3.63 -13.39
CA VAL A 210 6.69 2.65 -13.84
C VAL A 210 7.33 1.30 -14.17
N GLY A 211 8.54 1.28 -14.74
CA GLY A 211 9.24 0.07 -15.09
C GLY A 211 9.75 -0.71 -13.88
N LEU A 212 10.14 -0.02 -12.80
CA LEU A 212 10.42 -0.65 -11.51
C LEU A 212 9.15 -1.30 -10.94
N ARG A 213 8.00 -0.61 -10.97
CA ARG A 213 6.72 -1.20 -10.55
C ARG A 213 6.31 -2.38 -11.41
N ALA A 214 6.47 -2.30 -12.72
CA ALA A 214 6.21 -3.41 -13.62
C ALA A 214 7.09 -4.62 -13.30
N LEU A 215 8.35 -4.40 -12.93
CA LEU A 215 9.25 -5.48 -12.50
C LEU A 215 8.82 -6.11 -11.17
N GLU A 216 8.36 -5.30 -10.21
CA GLU A 216 7.79 -5.80 -8.94
C GLU A 216 6.53 -6.63 -9.18
N ALA A 217 5.64 -6.16 -10.06
CA ALA A 217 4.44 -6.86 -10.46
C ALA A 217 4.77 -8.20 -11.14
N LEU A 218 5.73 -8.20 -12.06
CA LEU A 218 6.18 -9.41 -12.76
C LEU A 218 6.79 -10.42 -11.80
N ALA A 219 7.57 -9.96 -10.83
CA ALA A 219 8.08 -10.82 -9.76
C ALA A 219 6.94 -11.46 -8.95
N ALA A 220 5.83 -10.74 -8.75
CA ALA A 220 4.67 -11.24 -8.03
C ALA A 220 3.83 -12.26 -8.82
N THR A 221 3.88 -12.26 -10.16
CA THR A 221 3.22 -13.29 -10.98
C THR A 221 3.93 -14.64 -10.91
N GLY A 222 5.21 -14.66 -10.52
CA GLY A 222 6.05 -15.84 -10.53
C GLY A 222 6.47 -16.28 -11.95
N GLN A 223 6.18 -15.47 -12.97
CA GLN A 223 6.54 -15.74 -14.36
C GLN A 223 7.38 -14.59 -14.92
N VAL A 224 8.67 -14.85 -15.11
CA VAL A 224 9.58 -13.94 -15.78
C VAL A 224 9.97 -14.58 -17.12
N PRO A 225 9.66 -13.95 -18.26
CA PRO A 225 10.04 -14.51 -19.54
C PRO A 225 11.55 -14.45 -19.77
N GLU A 226 12.10 -15.48 -20.43
CA GLU A 226 13.54 -15.57 -20.75
C GLU A 226 14.02 -14.37 -21.58
N GLU A 227 13.14 -13.78 -22.39
CA GLU A 227 13.46 -12.61 -23.22
C GLU A 227 13.85 -11.38 -22.39
N LEU A 228 13.45 -11.30 -21.11
CA LEU A 228 13.83 -10.21 -20.22
C LEU A 228 15.26 -10.35 -19.66
N ARG A 229 15.91 -11.51 -19.78
CA ARG A 229 17.23 -11.75 -19.16
C ARG A 229 18.31 -10.76 -19.58
N PRO A 230 18.44 -10.36 -20.86
CA PRO A 230 19.39 -9.31 -21.25
C PRO A 230 19.12 -7.99 -20.53
N THR A 231 17.86 -7.58 -20.42
CA THR A 231 17.42 -6.37 -19.71
C THR A 231 17.74 -6.45 -18.21
N LEU A 232 17.44 -7.58 -17.57
CA LEU A 232 17.74 -7.79 -16.15
C LEU A 232 19.25 -7.77 -15.87
N ARG A 233 20.07 -8.32 -16.77
CA ARG A 233 21.54 -8.24 -16.69
C ARG A 233 22.02 -6.80 -16.84
N ALA A 234 21.47 -6.06 -17.79
CA ALA A 234 21.79 -4.65 -17.99
C ALA A 234 21.48 -3.82 -16.73
N PHE A 235 20.34 -4.06 -16.07
CA PHE A 235 20.01 -3.39 -14.81
C PHE A 235 20.96 -3.80 -13.69
N SER A 236 21.18 -5.10 -13.50
CA SER A 236 21.95 -5.66 -12.39
C SER A 236 23.41 -5.20 -12.37
N PHE A 237 24.02 -5.06 -13.54
CA PHE A 237 25.45 -4.80 -13.71
C PHE A 237 25.76 -3.43 -14.32
N SER A 238 24.78 -2.52 -14.38
CA SER A 238 25.01 -1.18 -14.92
C SER A 238 26.08 -0.43 -14.10
N PRO A 239 27.13 0.11 -14.76
CA PRO A 239 28.11 0.96 -14.09
C PRO A 239 27.53 2.34 -13.70
N LEU A 240 26.37 2.72 -14.24
CA LEU A 240 25.70 4.01 -13.99
C LEU A 240 24.39 3.82 -13.23
N ARG A 241 24.03 4.79 -12.38
CA ARG A 241 22.67 4.86 -11.82
C ARG A 241 21.68 5.01 -12.97
N LEU A 242 20.69 4.14 -13.00
CA LEU A 242 19.65 4.09 -14.02
C LEU A 242 18.41 4.88 -13.59
N LEU A 243 18.16 4.95 -12.28
CA LEU A 243 17.10 5.76 -11.69
C LEU A 243 17.71 6.84 -10.81
N VAL A 244 17.14 8.04 -10.89
CA VAL A 244 17.47 9.17 -10.02
C VAL A 244 16.54 9.18 -8.80
N ASP A 245 16.98 9.84 -7.72
CA ASP A 245 16.16 10.01 -6.53
C ASP A 245 14.81 10.65 -6.90
N SER A 246 13.74 9.94 -6.56
CA SER A 246 12.38 10.44 -6.65
C SER A 246 11.85 10.69 -5.23
N PRO A 247 11.11 11.78 -4.97
CA PRO A 247 10.44 11.99 -3.69
C PRO A 247 9.39 10.90 -3.37
N PHE A 248 9.07 10.04 -4.33
CA PHE A 248 8.15 8.90 -4.18
C PHE A 248 8.87 7.56 -3.92
N SER A 249 10.20 7.57 -3.75
CA SER A 249 11.00 6.38 -3.43
C SER A 249 10.66 5.86 -2.03
N GLY A 250 10.69 4.54 -1.85
CA GLY A 250 10.58 3.93 -0.54
C GLY A 250 11.78 4.25 0.36
N PRO A 251 11.98 3.51 1.47
CA PRO A 251 13.14 3.71 2.35
C PRO A 251 14.50 3.37 1.68
N GLY A 252 14.51 2.83 0.45
CA GLY A 252 15.70 2.60 -0.37
C GLY A 252 15.73 3.48 -1.62
N HIS A 253 16.93 3.67 -2.18
CA HIS A 253 17.09 4.39 -3.46
C HIS A 253 16.53 3.51 -4.60
N GLN A 254 15.65 4.04 -5.45
CA GLN A 254 14.96 3.26 -6.51
C GLN A 254 15.91 2.49 -7.43
N ASP A 255 17.10 3.05 -7.72
CA ASP A 255 18.15 2.34 -8.46
C ASP A 255 18.66 1.09 -7.74
N GLU A 256 18.82 1.14 -6.41
CA GLU A 256 19.23 -0.01 -5.60
C GLU A 256 18.12 -1.07 -5.57
N GLU A 257 16.86 -0.65 -5.48
CA GLU A 257 15.69 -1.52 -5.54
C GLU A 257 15.62 -2.24 -6.89
N LEU A 258 15.74 -1.51 -8.01
CA LEU A 258 15.78 -2.05 -9.36
C LEU A 258 16.89 -3.09 -9.53
N ARG A 259 18.13 -2.75 -9.12
CA ARG A 259 19.29 -3.65 -9.21
C ARG A 259 19.15 -4.87 -8.30
N SER A 260 18.59 -4.70 -7.11
CA SER A 260 18.36 -5.79 -6.16
C SER A 260 17.33 -6.75 -6.70
N LEU A 261 16.22 -6.23 -7.22
CA LEU A 261 15.14 -7.02 -7.79
C LEU A 261 15.59 -7.76 -9.07
N ALA A 262 16.29 -7.07 -9.97
CA ALA A 262 16.81 -7.70 -11.20
C ALA A 262 17.76 -8.87 -10.89
N ARG A 263 18.64 -8.73 -9.89
CA ARG A 263 19.52 -9.83 -9.44
C ARG A 263 18.75 -11.00 -8.83
N LYS A 264 17.71 -10.73 -8.04
CA LYS A 264 16.85 -11.78 -7.45
C LYS A 264 16.16 -12.58 -8.54
N LEU A 265 15.59 -11.91 -9.55
CA LEU A 265 14.89 -12.58 -10.65
C LEU A 265 15.84 -13.44 -11.49
N LEU A 266 17.05 -12.94 -11.79
CA LEU A 266 18.08 -13.74 -12.47
C LEU A 266 18.53 -14.99 -11.70
N ALA A 267 18.41 -14.98 -10.37
CA ALA A 267 18.82 -16.08 -9.50
C ALA A 267 17.70 -17.10 -9.24
N ALA A 268 16.43 -16.72 -9.40
CA ALA A 268 15.26 -17.57 -9.12
C ALA A 268 14.99 -18.62 -10.21
N GLU A 269 15.67 -18.54 -11.35
CA GLU A 269 15.53 -19.45 -12.51
C GLU A 269 16.67 -20.49 -12.62
N GLN A 270 17.43 -20.72 -11.52
CA GLN A 270 18.42 -21.80 -11.39
C GLN A 270 17.85 -22.94 -10.53
#